data_AF-A0A812PS13-F1
#
_entry.id   AF-A0A812PS13-F1
#
_cell.length_a   1.000
_cell.length_b   1.000
_cell.length_c   1.000
_cell.angle_alpha   90.00
_cell.angle_beta   90.00
_cell.angle_gamma   90.00
#
_symmetry.space_group_name_H-M   'P 1'
#
loop_
_entity.id
_entity.type
_entity.pdbx_description
1 polymer ?
#
loop_
_entity_poly.entity_id
_entity_poly.type
_entity_poly.pdbx_seq_one_letter_code
_entity_poly.pdbx_strand_id
1 'polypeptide(L)'
;MDVSQLVFPNWMLAWDKHVMGLAATLVGDHPIILRFVGWLVIWMISSIATLPASIPSFFSFRMKIRHHQLILDQMADFDVRAANCSEPSDRHAIEKQLQEMFGDQDLPTPGSGAVDEGEVTVQRFVNYQAAGDPLERFNAYVRGVLRDIVMMQIGDEIYVPWSLCLTTCLPMILYSSVNVLGCDSGSCDESARTGGFSSTPMYLLCNTLGWALIILLTFPLTYPVMLRMLKCVLSFGDGLAQRSAAFLCCFLAYEYTYMCGGLIWGSWLPAVQDPSPTQLTIFLLVMTFLVTQCICLFCRWEKQGQETLSSCRCVKRQVATYQPIDALRDLPSASFNESLQ
;
A
#
# COMPACT_ATOMS: atom_id res chain seq x y z
N MET A 1 -21.09 33.39 4.91
CA MET A 1 -19.93 32.58 5.36
C MET A 1 -19.00 32.45 4.19
N ASP A 2 -17.76 32.89 4.36
CA ASP A 2 -16.72 32.77 3.33
C ASP A 2 -16.38 31.27 3.17
N VAL A 3 -16.36 30.76 1.93
CA VAL A 3 -16.13 29.33 1.66
C VAL A 3 -14.74 28.90 2.15
N SER A 4 -13.79 29.84 2.19
CA SER A 4 -12.48 29.63 2.82
C SER A 4 -12.60 29.23 4.30
N GLN A 5 -13.54 29.78 5.06
CA GLN A 5 -13.75 29.41 6.47
C GLN A 5 -14.42 28.03 6.66
N LEU A 6 -15.04 27.49 5.61
CA LEU A 6 -15.60 26.13 5.60
C LEU A 6 -14.55 25.06 5.26
N VAL A 7 -13.44 25.46 4.62
CA VAL A 7 -12.42 24.53 4.09
C VAL A 7 -11.17 24.48 4.97
N PHE A 8 -10.97 25.46 5.87
CA PHE A 8 -9.79 25.59 6.74
C PHE A 8 -10.05 25.17 8.21
N PRO A 9 -9.01 24.81 9.01
CA PRO A 9 -9.08 23.97 10.21
C PRO A 9 -9.91 24.49 11.41
N ASN A 10 -10.44 25.71 11.36
CA ASN A 10 -11.22 26.31 12.47
C ASN A 10 -12.61 25.71 12.67
N TRP A 11 -13.10 24.96 11.69
CA TRP A 11 -14.39 24.29 11.80
C TRP A 11 -14.44 23.35 13.03
N MET A 12 -13.30 22.76 13.41
CA MET A 12 -13.18 21.86 14.56
C MET A 12 -13.53 22.58 15.88
N LEU A 13 -12.97 23.78 16.10
CA LEU A 13 -13.25 24.63 17.26
C LEU A 13 -14.65 25.25 17.22
N ALA A 14 -15.14 25.61 16.02
CA ALA A 14 -16.49 26.16 15.86
C ALA A 14 -17.57 25.13 16.23
N TRP A 15 -17.31 23.85 15.99
CA TRP A 15 -18.23 22.76 16.27
C TRP A 15 -18.07 22.17 17.66
N ASP A 16 -16.94 22.41 18.33
CA ASP A 16 -16.63 21.87 19.66
C ASP A 16 -17.78 22.06 20.65
N LYS A 17 -18.34 23.27 20.76
CA LYS A 17 -19.48 23.55 21.67
C LYS A 17 -20.71 22.69 21.37
N HIS A 18 -21.03 22.50 20.09
CA HIS A 18 -22.19 21.72 19.67
C HIS A 18 -21.96 20.22 19.85
N VAL A 19 -20.76 19.74 19.49
CA VAL A 19 -20.38 18.34 19.62
C VAL A 19 -20.26 17.94 21.08
N MET A 20 -19.66 18.78 21.92
CA MET A 20 -19.58 18.57 23.36
C MET A 20 -20.97 18.60 24.02
N GLY A 21 -21.87 19.47 23.56
CA GLY A 21 -23.27 19.45 24.00
C GLY A 21 -23.98 18.12 23.67
N LEU A 22 -23.75 17.58 22.46
CA LEU A 22 -24.31 16.28 22.05
C LEU A 22 -23.63 15.09 22.74
N ALA A 23 -22.33 15.17 23.01
CA ALA A 23 -21.63 14.15 23.77
C ALA A 23 -22.12 14.09 25.23
N ALA A 24 -22.45 15.25 25.82
CA ALA A 24 -22.98 15.33 27.19
C ALA A 24 -24.36 14.68 27.30
N THR A 25 -25.23 14.86 26.29
CA THR A 25 -26.54 14.21 26.28
C THR A 25 -26.46 12.69 26.13
N LEU A 26 -25.44 12.18 25.42
CA LEU A 26 -25.27 10.75 25.18
C LEU A 26 -24.61 10.01 26.34
N VAL A 27 -23.62 10.62 26.99
CA VAL A 27 -22.72 9.91 27.92
C VAL A 27 -22.71 10.50 29.34
N GLY A 28 -23.45 11.59 29.56
CA GLY A 28 -23.55 12.29 30.83
C GLY A 28 -22.39 13.25 31.09
N ASP A 29 -22.41 13.86 32.27
CA ASP A 29 -21.52 15.00 32.62
C ASP A 29 -20.14 14.58 33.12
N HIS A 30 -19.69 13.35 32.87
CA HIS A 30 -18.36 12.93 33.32
C HIS A 30 -17.27 13.56 32.42
N PRO A 31 -16.45 14.50 32.93
CA PRO A 31 -15.63 15.39 32.11
C PRO A 31 -14.59 14.66 31.25
N ILE A 32 -14.05 13.55 31.77
CA ILE A 32 -13.08 12.70 31.04
C ILE A 32 -13.73 12.02 29.84
N ILE A 33 -14.91 11.43 30.04
CA ILE A 33 -15.61 10.68 28.99
C ILE A 33 -16.12 11.66 27.94
N LEU A 34 -16.63 12.81 28.38
CA LEU A 34 -17.08 13.87 27.50
C LEU A 34 -15.99 14.33 26.53
N ARG A 35 -14.77 14.62 27.04
CA ARG A 35 -13.63 15.02 26.21
C ARG A 35 -13.23 13.92 25.22
N PHE A 36 -13.13 12.67 25.70
CA PHE A 36 -12.77 11.54 24.84
C PHE A 36 -13.77 11.36 23.69
N VAL A 37 -15.07 11.35 24.00
CA VAL A 37 -16.14 11.16 23.01
C VAL A 37 -16.26 12.37 22.10
N GLY A 38 -16.10 13.58 22.61
CA GLY A 38 -16.12 14.81 21.81
C GLY A 38 -15.06 14.77 20.70
N TRP A 39 -13.81 14.48 21.06
CA TRP A 39 -12.72 14.34 20.08
C TRP A 39 -12.97 13.23 19.07
N LEU A 40 -13.51 12.09 19.51
CA LEU A 40 -13.86 11.00 18.61
C LEU A 40 -14.92 11.43 17.58
N VAL A 41 -16.00 12.10 18.04
CA VAL A 41 -17.09 12.56 17.17
C VAL A 41 -16.60 13.63 16.20
N ILE A 42 -15.81 14.59 16.66
CA ILE A 42 -15.20 15.62 15.82
C ILE A 42 -14.40 14.98 14.68
N TRP A 43 -13.59 13.97 14.96
CA TRP A 43 -12.81 13.26 13.95
C TRP A 43 -13.69 12.47 12.98
N MET A 44 -14.73 11.80 13.45
CA MET A 44 -15.69 11.11 12.57
C MET A 44 -16.51 12.06 11.69
N ILE A 45 -16.78 13.29 12.13
CA ILE A 45 -17.39 14.30 11.26
C ILE A 45 -16.37 14.78 10.22
N SER A 46 -15.08 14.83 10.59
CA SER A 46 -13.99 15.27 9.69
C SER A 46 -13.81 14.35 8.49
N SER A 47 -14.06 13.05 8.65
CA SER A 47 -13.94 12.08 7.58
C SER A 47 -14.95 12.28 6.46
N ILE A 48 -16.05 13.03 6.67
CA ILE A 48 -16.96 13.42 5.58
C ILE A 48 -16.21 14.17 4.49
N ALA A 49 -15.19 14.96 4.84
CA ALA A 49 -14.35 15.66 3.87
C ALA A 49 -13.54 14.71 2.95
N THR A 50 -13.40 13.44 3.33
CA THR A 50 -12.73 12.41 2.52
C THR A 50 -13.65 11.68 1.54
N LEU A 51 -14.96 11.94 1.60
CA LEU A 51 -15.93 11.29 0.70
C LEU A 51 -15.56 11.47 -0.79
N PRO A 52 -15.09 12.64 -1.27
CA PRO A 52 -14.63 12.77 -2.66
C PRO A 52 -13.45 11.85 -2.99
N ALA A 53 -12.54 11.60 -2.05
CA ALA A 53 -11.39 10.71 -2.23
C ALA A 53 -11.78 9.23 -2.34
N SER A 54 -12.95 8.85 -1.83
CA SER A 54 -13.47 7.47 -1.97
C SER A 54 -13.75 7.08 -3.43
N ILE A 55 -14.08 8.04 -4.30
CA ILE A 55 -14.38 7.80 -5.72
C ILE A 55 -13.16 7.27 -6.48
N PRO A 56 -12.02 7.98 -6.56
CA PRO A 56 -10.84 7.45 -7.26
C PRO A 56 -10.29 6.20 -6.55
N SER A 57 -10.39 6.12 -5.23
CA SER A 57 -9.98 4.95 -4.45
C SER A 57 -10.77 3.70 -4.89
N PHE A 58 -12.09 3.82 -5.03
CA PHE A 58 -12.96 2.73 -5.49
C PHE A 58 -12.52 2.16 -6.84
N PHE A 59 -12.28 3.03 -7.84
CA PHE A 59 -11.84 2.57 -9.16
C PHE A 59 -10.43 1.97 -9.11
N SER A 60 -9.49 2.66 -8.45
CA SER A 60 -8.08 2.24 -8.41
C SER A 60 -7.90 0.90 -7.68
N PHE A 61 -8.43 0.75 -6.47
CA PHE A 61 -8.22 -0.46 -5.68
C PHE A 61 -9.00 -1.66 -6.22
N ARG A 62 -10.20 -1.44 -6.79
CA ARG A 62 -10.92 -2.50 -7.47
C ARG A 62 -10.19 -2.99 -8.72
N MET A 63 -9.64 -2.08 -9.52
CA MET A 63 -8.80 -2.45 -10.67
C MET A 63 -7.53 -3.17 -10.23
N LYS A 64 -6.87 -2.70 -9.16
CA LYS A 64 -5.71 -3.39 -8.57
C LYS A 64 -6.06 -4.85 -8.23
N ILE A 65 -7.13 -5.07 -7.46
CA ILE A 65 -7.52 -6.44 -7.05
C ILE A 65 -7.78 -7.32 -8.27
N ARG A 66 -8.58 -6.83 -9.23
CA ARG A 66 -8.93 -7.61 -10.43
C ARG A 66 -7.75 -7.91 -11.33
N HIS A 67 -6.90 -6.92 -11.61
CA HIS A 67 -5.73 -7.12 -12.47
C HIS A 67 -4.70 -8.03 -11.80
N HIS A 68 -4.47 -7.87 -10.49
CA HIS A 68 -3.53 -8.72 -9.77
C HIS A 68 -4.00 -10.18 -9.76
N GLN A 69 -5.28 -10.42 -9.48
CA GLN A 69 -5.88 -11.75 -9.59
C GLN A 69 -5.76 -12.32 -10.99
N LEU A 70 -6.11 -11.54 -12.02
CA LEU A 70 -5.99 -11.96 -13.41
C LEU A 70 -4.55 -12.36 -13.78
N ILE A 71 -3.55 -11.59 -13.36
CA ILE A 71 -2.14 -11.91 -13.62
C ILE A 71 -1.78 -13.24 -12.95
N LEU A 72 -2.16 -13.43 -11.68
CA LEU A 72 -1.85 -14.66 -10.94
C LEU A 72 -2.55 -15.88 -11.53
N ASP A 73 -3.79 -15.74 -11.98
CA ASP A 73 -4.56 -16.80 -12.63
C ASP A 73 -3.95 -17.14 -13.99
N GLN A 74 -3.60 -16.12 -14.80
CA GLN A 74 -2.90 -16.31 -16.08
C GLN A 74 -1.55 -17.00 -15.92
N MET A 75 -0.81 -16.71 -14.84
CA MET A 75 0.44 -17.40 -14.54
C MET A 75 0.20 -18.85 -14.11
N ALA A 76 -0.85 -19.12 -13.34
CA ALA A 76 -1.20 -20.46 -12.89
C ALA A 76 -1.63 -21.37 -14.06
N ASP A 77 -2.35 -20.81 -15.04
CA ASP A 77 -2.84 -21.52 -16.22
C ASP A 77 -1.94 -21.33 -17.45
N PHE A 78 -0.78 -20.69 -17.29
CA PHE A 78 0.08 -20.31 -18.40
C PHE A 78 0.52 -21.54 -19.22
N ASP A 79 0.31 -21.49 -20.53
CA ASP A 79 0.86 -22.47 -21.47
C ASP A 79 1.40 -21.75 -22.71
N VAL A 80 2.71 -21.86 -22.94
CA VAL A 80 3.37 -21.28 -24.09
C VAL A 80 2.79 -21.76 -25.42
N ARG A 81 2.31 -23.02 -25.49
CA ARG A 81 1.73 -23.57 -26.72
C ARG A 81 0.36 -22.96 -27.05
N ALA A 82 -0.36 -22.54 -26.01
CA ALA A 82 -1.65 -21.86 -26.12
C ALA A 82 -1.49 -20.33 -26.27
N ALA A 83 -0.29 -19.78 -26.10
CA ALA A 83 -0.04 -18.36 -26.20
C ALA A 83 -0.24 -17.86 -27.65
N ASN A 84 -1.00 -16.77 -27.80
CA ASN A 84 -1.16 -16.09 -29.08
C ASN A 84 0.01 -15.12 -29.28
N CYS A 85 0.83 -15.37 -30.29
CA CYS A 85 1.85 -14.45 -30.73
C CYS A 85 1.22 -13.37 -31.63
N SER A 86 1.74 -12.14 -31.57
CA SER A 86 1.31 -11.08 -32.50
C SER A 86 1.58 -11.47 -33.96
N GLU A 87 2.72 -12.13 -34.21
CA GLU A 87 3.03 -12.77 -35.48
C GLU A 87 3.12 -14.29 -35.31
N PRO A 88 2.42 -15.11 -36.11
CA PRO A 88 2.49 -16.57 -35.98
C PRO A 88 3.89 -17.16 -36.24
N SER A 89 4.72 -16.47 -37.04
CA SER A 89 6.10 -16.85 -37.34
C SER A 89 7.00 -16.81 -36.09
N ASP A 90 6.73 -15.90 -35.15
CA ASP A 90 7.49 -15.75 -33.90
C ASP A 90 7.36 -16.96 -32.99
N ARG A 91 6.28 -17.74 -33.11
CA ARG A 91 6.05 -18.93 -32.28
C ARG A 91 7.21 -19.91 -32.39
N HIS A 92 7.66 -20.19 -33.61
CA HIS A 92 8.77 -21.12 -33.84
C HIS A 92 10.09 -20.58 -33.28
N ALA A 93 10.32 -19.27 -33.37
CA ALA A 93 11.51 -18.64 -32.82
C ALA A 93 11.53 -18.73 -31.28
N ILE A 94 10.39 -18.45 -30.63
CA ILE A 94 10.22 -18.54 -29.18
C ILE A 94 10.38 -19.99 -28.71
N GLU A 95 9.71 -20.95 -29.36
CA GLU A 95 9.83 -22.37 -29.02
C GLU A 95 11.26 -22.87 -29.14
N LYS A 96 11.96 -22.49 -30.21
CA LYS A 96 13.38 -22.83 -30.41
C LYS A 96 14.26 -22.24 -29.29
N GLN A 97 14.06 -20.97 -28.95
CA GLN A 97 14.82 -20.33 -27.86
C GLN A 97 14.55 -20.98 -26.50
N LEU A 98 13.31 -21.39 -26.24
CA LEU A 98 12.95 -22.12 -25.02
C LEU A 98 13.57 -23.52 -25.01
N GLN A 99 13.60 -24.22 -26.14
CA GLN A 99 14.29 -25.49 -26.28
C GLN A 99 15.79 -25.35 -26.02
N GLU A 100 16.43 -24.30 -26.53
CA GLU A 100 17.85 -24.03 -26.26
C GLU A 100 18.10 -23.71 -24.77
N MET A 101 17.22 -22.93 -24.12
CA MET A 101 17.40 -22.57 -22.70
C MET A 101 17.05 -23.70 -21.72
N PHE A 102 16.04 -24.52 -22.03
CA PHE A 102 15.50 -25.55 -21.13
C PHE A 102 15.81 -26.99 -21.55
N GLY A 103 16.37 -27.21 -22.75
CA GLY A 103 16.70 -28.53 -23.29
C GLY A 103 17.97 -29.15 -22.71
N ASP A 104 19.02 -28.36 -22.50
CA ASP A 104 20.36 -28.85 -22.16
C ASP A 104 20.64 -29.07 -20.66
N GLN A 105 19.61 -29.32 -19.83
CA GLN A 105 19.80 -29.52 -18.38
C GLN A 105 20.26 -30.93 -17.96
N ASP A 106 20.52 -31.86 -18.90
CA ASP A 106 20.78 -33.26 -18.56
C ASP A 106 22.26 -33.67 -18.43
N LEU A 107 23.23 -32.74 -18.30
CA LEU A 107 24.60 -33.13 -17.95
C LEU A 107 25.19 -32.24 -16.84
N PRO A 108 25.47 -32.78 -15.64
CA PRO A 108 26.37 -32.13 -14.72
C PRO A 108 27.75 -32.12 -15.38
N THR A 109 28.23 -30.97 -15.86
CA THR A 109 29.62 -30.85 -16.31
C THR A 109 30.51 -30.98 -15.08
N PRO A 110 31.25 -32.10 -14.89
CA PRO A 110 32.17 -32.22 -13.77
C PRO A 110 33.39 -31.37 -14.14
N GLY A 111 33.53 -30.17 -13.56
CA GLY A 111 34.79 -29.41 -13.67
C GLY A 111 34.73 -27.89 -13.80
N SER A 112 33.57 -27.23 -13.76
CA SER A 112 33.52 -25.74 -13.76
C SER A 112 33.75 -25.15 -12.35
N GLY A 113 34.84 -25.57 -11.71
CA GLY A 113 35.39 -24.85 -10.56
C GLY A 113 36.32 -23.76 -11.08
N ALA A 114 36.04 -22.52 -10.65
CA ALA A 114 36.73 -21.26 -10.98
C ALA A 114 36.36 -20.66 -12.34
N VAL A 115 35.70 -19.49 -12.31
CA VAL A 115 36.12 -18.25 -12.99
C VAL A 115 35.20 -17.08 -12.56
N ASP A 116 35.88 -16.02 -12.15
CA ASP A 116 35.63 -14.56 -12.11
C ASP A 116 34.52 -13.87 -11.30
N GLU A 117 35.00 -12.86 -10.55
CA GLU A 117 34.24 -11.85 -9.82
C GLU A 117 33.67 -10.81 -10.81
N GLY A 118 32.37 -10.87 -11.09
CA GLY A 118 31.66 -9.74 -11.73
C GLY A 118 30.51 -10.13 -12.64
N GLU A 119 30.47 -11.39 -13.08
CA GLU A 119 29.42 -11.87 -13.98
C GLU A 119 28.12 -12.15 -13.22
N VAL A 120 27.02 -11.70 -13.79
CA VAL A 120 25.68 -11.87 -13.23
C VAL A 120 25.38 -13.37 -13.25
N THR A 121 25.63 -14.03 -12.12
CA THR A 121 25.11 -15.37 -11.84
C THR A 121 23.60 -15.28 -11.85
N VAL A 122 23.02 -15.47 -13.03
CA VAL A 122 21.69 -16.06 -13.18
C VAL A 122 21.78 -17.30 -12.33
N GLN A 123 21.02 -17.37 -11.24
CA GLN A 123 20.88 -18.61 -10.49
C GLN A 123 20.35 -19.63 -11.49
N ARG A 124 21.27 -20.41 -12.06
CA ARG A 124 20.95 -21.58 -12.87
C ARG A 124 20.11 -22.43 -11.93
N PHE A 125 18.83 -22.60 -12.21
CA PHE A 125 17.89 -23.22 -11.28
C PHE A 125 18.25 -24.70 -11.14
N VAL A 126 19.18 -25.02 -10.23
CA VAL A 126 19.93 -26.29 -10.15
C VAL A 126 19.04 -27.52 -9.89
N ASN A 127 17.76 -27.36 -9.55
CA ASN A 127 16.94 -28.49 -9.06
C ASN A 127 15.57 -28.67 -9.74
N TYR A 128 15.31 -28.11 -10.92
CA TYR A 128 14.05 -28.41 -11.63
C TYR A 128 14.17 -29.72 -12.45
N GLN A 129 14.19 -30.87 -11.76
CA GLN A 129 14.10 -32.20 -12.38
C GLN A 129 12.66 -32.50 -12.88
N ALA A 130 12.07 -31.61 -13.65
CA ALA A 130 10.86 -31.93 -14.39
C ALA A 130 11.25 -32.79 -15.60
N ALA A 131 11.03 -34.10 -15.50
CA ALA A 131 11.06 -34.99 -16.66
C ALA A 131 9.97 -34.54 -17.64
N GLY A 132 10.34 -34.09 -18.83
CA GLY A 132 9.40 -33.56 -19.82
C GLY A 132 10.07 -32.76 -20.93
N ASP A 133 9.28 -32.44 -21.96
CA ASP A 133 9.63 -31.56 -23.08
C ASP A 133 10.09 -30.17 -22.57
N PRO A 134 11.07 -29.49 -23.20
CA PRO A 134 11.56 -28.19 -22.73
C PRO A 134 10.45 -27.13 -22.55
N LEU A 135 9.39 -27.19 -23.35
CA LEU A 135 8.23 -26.30 -23.20
C LEU A 135 7.42 -26.61 -21.92
N GLU A 136 7.29 -27.88 -21.52
CA GLU A 136 6.69 -28.27 -20.23
C GLU A 136 7.52 -27.73 -19.07
N ARG A 137 8.86 -27.80 -19.16
CA ARG A 137 9.76 -27.25 -18.14
C ARG A 137 9.59 -25.73 -18.00
N PHE A 138 9.50 -25.01 -19.12
CA PHE A 138 9.22 -23.57 -19.11
C PHE A 138 7.85 -23.24 -18.52
N ASN A 139 6.80 -23.95 -18.92
CA ASN A 139 5.46 -23.77 -18.36
C ASN A 139 5.45 -24.00 -16.84
N ALA A 140 6.10 -25.07 -16.36
CA ALA A 140 6.22 -25.37 -14.94
C ALA A 140 7.01 -24.29 -14.18
N TYR A 141 8.05 -23.72 -14.80
CA TYR A 141 8.79 -22.59 -14.26
C TYR A 141 7.89 -21.34 -14.12
N VAL A 142 7.09 -21.00 -15.13
CA VAL A 142 6.19 -19.84 -15.10
C VAL A 142 5.10 -20.02 -14.02
N ARG A 143 4.48 -21.20 -13.98
CA ARG A 143 3.40 -21.54 -13.03
C ARG A 143 3.87 -21.62 -11.57
N GLY A 144 5.11 -22.05 -11.35
CA GLY A 144 5.72 -22.20 -10.03
C GLY A 144 6.65 -21.04 -9.70
N VAL A 145 7.92 -21.17 -10.08
CA VAL A 145 9.01 -20.29 -9.65
C VAL A 145 8.75 -18.81 -9.97
N LEU A 146 8.35 -18.48 -11.19
CA LEU A 146 8.12 -17.08 -11.56
C LEU A 146 6.94 -16.50 -10.79
N ARG A 147 5.85 -17.27 -10.63
CA ARG A 147 4.68 -16.88 -9.84
C ARG A 147 5.05 -16.66 -8.38
N ASP A 148 5.86 -17.52 -7.80
CA ASP A 148 6.35 -17.39 -6.42
C ASP A 148 7.23 -16.14 -6.26
N ILE A 149 8.10 -15.86 -7.23
CA ILE A 149 8.91 -14.62 -7.25
C ILE A 149 8.01 -13.39 -7.34
N VAL A 150 7.01 -13.39 -8.22
CA VAL A 150 6.05 -12.28 -8.36
C VAL A 150 5.28 -12.08 -7.05
N MET A 151 4.77 -13.15 -6.44
CA MET A 151 4.09 -13.09 -5.13
C MET A 151 5.00 -12.60 -4.01
N MET A 152 6.28 -13.00 -4.01
CA MET A 152 7.26 -12.57 -3.02
C MET A 152 7.63 -11.09 -3.18
N GLN A 153 7.78 -10.60 -4.42
CA GLN A 153 8.21 -9.22 -4.68
C GLN A 153 7.07 -8.20 -4.63
N ILE A 154 5.93 -8.54 -5.25
CA ILE A 154 4.80 -7.61 -5.37
C ILE A 154 3.83 -7.77 -4.20
N GLY A 155 3.74 -8.98 -3.65
CA GLY A 155 2.77 -9.34 -2.62
C GLY A 155 1.50 -9.95 -3.21
N ASP A 156 0.57 -10.32 -2.32
CA ASP A 156 -0.79 -10.65 -2.72
C ASP A 156 -1.59 -9.39 -3.10
N GLU A 157 -2.83 -9.56 -3.56
CA GLU A 157 -3.66 -8.45 -4.04
C GLU A 157 -4.07 -7.46 -2.92
N ILE A 158 -3.96 -7.87 -1.64
CA ILE A 158 -4.29 -7.03 -0.47
C ILE A 158 -3.06 -6.42 0.19
N TYR A 159 -1.86 -6.85 -0.20
CA TYR A 159 -0.62 -6.36 0.33
C TYR A 159 -0.29 -4.97 -0.23
N VAL A 160 0.15 -4.12 0.69
CA VAL A 160 0.72 -2.80 0.41
C VAL A 160 1.83 -2.58 1.43
N PRO A 161 3.08 -2.30 0.99
CA PRO A 161 4.15 -1.97 1.90
C PRO A 161 3.80 -0.75 2.77
N TRP A 162 4.24 -0.76 4.03
CA TRP A 162 4.01 0.36 4.95
C TRP A 162 4.60 1.67 4.44
N SER A 163 5.81 1.62 3.86
CA SER A 163 6.48 2.78 3.26
C SER A 163 5.70 3.38 2.09
N LEU A 164 5.06 2.54 1.26
CA LEU A 164 4.20 3.00 0.18
C LEU A 164 2.95 3.69 0.74
N CYS A 165 2.35 3.15 1.80
CA CYS A 165 1.20 3.77 2.47
C CYS A 165 1.56 5.14 3.08
N LEU A 166 2.75 5.29 3.66
CA LEU A 166 3.22 6.60 4.12
C LEU A 166 3.44 7.58 2.97
N THR A 167 4.06 7.11 1.88
CA THR A 167 4.38 7.96 0.73
C THR A 167 3.12 8.52 0.08
N THR A 168 2.07 7.71 -0.05
CA THR A 168 0.78 8.16 -0.58
C THR A 168 0.06 9.15 0.35
N CYS A 169 0.33 9.09 1.66
CA CYS A 169 -0.18 10.04 2.64
C CYS A 169 0.68 11.31 2.78
N LEU A 170 1.76 11.47 2.00
CA LEU A 170 2.65 12.64 2.09
C LEU A 170 1.91 13.99 2.01
N PRO A 171 0.90 14.20 1.13
CA PRO A 171 0.14 15.45 1.12
C PRO A 171 -0.55 15.75 2.47
N MET A 172 -1.13 14.72 3.11
CA MET A 172 -1.77 14.86 4.42
C MET A 172 -0.74 15.07 5.54
N ILE A 173 0.43 14.42 5.44
CA ILE A 173 1.56 14.62 6.37
C ILE A 173 2.03 16.07 6.29
N LEU A 174 2.23 16.61 5.09
CA LEU A 174 2.61 18.01 4.91
C LEU A 174 1.52 18.96 5.39
N TYR A 175 0.24 18.64 5.12
CA TYR A 175 -0.89 19.41 5.63
C TYR A 175 -0.94 19.43 7.16
N SER A 176 -0.56 18.35 7.85
CA SER A 176 -0.51 18.32 9.32
C SER A 176 0.42 19.38 9.92
N SER A 177 1.48 19.75 9.19
CA SER A 177 2.37 20.86 9.62
C SER A 177 1.65 22.20 9.67
N VAL A 178 0.66 22.41 8.78
CA VAL A 178 -0.19 23.59 8.79
C VAL A 178 -1.08 23.60 10.04
N ASN A 179 -1.57 22.45 10.49
CA ASN A 179 -2.35 22.36 11.72
C ASN A 179 -1.48 22.66 12.95
N VAL A 180 -0.24 22.17 12.99
CA VAL A 180 0.68 22.41 14.11
C VAL A 180 1.14 23.87 14.16
N LEU A 181 1.61 24.41 13.02
CA LEU A 181 2.20 25.76 12.95
C LEU A 181 1.16 26.86 12.81
N GLY A 182 -0.03 26.53 12.29
CA GLY A 182 -1.13 27.47 12.09
C GLY A 182 -1.93 27.76 13.36
N CYS A 183 -1.69 27.03 14.45
CA CYS A 183 -2.29 27.28 15.76
C CYS A 183 -3.80 27.51 15.71
N ASP A 184 -4.52 26.65 14.98
CA ASP A 184 -5.98 26.75 14.76
C ASP A 184 -6.43 28.13 14.24
N SER A 185 -5.65 28.69 13.32
CA SER A 185 -5.81 30.01 12.67
C SER A 185 -5.93 31.21 13.63
N GLY A 186 -5.62 31.03 14.91
CA GLY A 186 -5.53 32.08 15.93
C GLY A 186 -4.09 32.39 16.29
N SER A 187 -3.89 33.24 17.31
CA SER A 187 -2.56 33.37 17.91
C SER A 187 -2.23 32.10 18.70
N CYS A 188 -1.01 31.60 18.60
CA CYS A 188 -0.61 30.38 19.30
C CYS A 188 -0.79 30.45 20.82
N ASP A 189 -0.65 31.65 21.41
CA ASP A 189 -0.88 31.88 22.83
C ASP A 189 -2.37 31.76 23.18
N GLU A 190 -3.27 32.26 22.33
CA GLU A 190 -4.71 32.14 22.51
C GLU A 190 -5.19 30.70 22.33
N SER A 191 -4.68 30.00 21.32
CA SER A 191 -5.00 28.59 21.08
C SER A 191 -4.48 27.69 22.19
N ALA A 192 -3.26 27.93 22.69
CA ALA A 192 -2.71 27.24 23.84
C ALA A 192 -3.58 27.47 25.10
N ARG A 193 -3.96 28.73 25.37
CA ARG A 193 -4.82 29.08 26.51
C ARG A 193 -6.21 28.47 26.40
N THR A 194 -6.83 28.52 25.23
CA THR A 194 -8.16 27.95 24.96
C THR A 194 -8.15 26.43 25.08
N GLY A 195 -7.06 25.80 24.62
CA GLY A 195 -6.80 24.38 24.79
C GLY A 195 -6.39 23.99 26.23
N GLY A 196 -6.34 24.92 27.19
CA GLY A 196 -6.01 24.61 28.58
C GLY A 196 -4.54 24.27 28.83
N PHE A 197 -3.63 24.65 27.93
CA PHE A 197 -2.19 24.46 28.11
C PHE A 197 -1.57 25.59 28.92
N SER A 198 -0.54 25.27 29.70
CA SER A 198 0.19 26.23 30.54
C SER A 198 1.12 27.15 29.73
N SER A 199 1.54 26.70 28.54
CA SER A 199 2.45 27.44 27.68
C SER A 199 2.33 27.03 26.21
N THR A 200 2.67 27.94 25.31
CA THR A 200 2.65 27.74 23.86
C THR A 200 3.60 26.64 23.38
N PRO A 201 4.85 26.53 23.89
CA PRO A 201 5.73 25.41 23.54
C PRO A 201 5.13 24.05 23.92
N MET A 202 4.43 23.96 25.05
CA MET A 202 3.77 22.71 25.47
C MET A 202 2.61 22.35 24.52
N TYR A 203 1.81 23.33 24.09
CA TYR A 203 0.77 23.13 23.08
C TYR A 203 1.35 22.65 21.74
N LEU A 204 2.40 23.30 21.24
CA LEU A 204 3.04 22.92 19.97
C LEU A 204 3.67 21.52 20.04
N LEU A 205 4.35 21.20 21.14
CA LEU A 205 4.92 19.87 21.37
C LEU A 205 3.83 18.80 21.44
N CYS A 206 2.76 19.05 22.20
CA CYS A 206 1.62 18.14 22.33
C CYS A 206 0.99 17.86 20.96
N ASN A 207 0.78 18.91 20.15
CA ASN A 207 0.21 18.77 18.82
C ASN A 207 1.14 18.00 17.87
N THR A 208 2.44 18.33 17.90
CA THR A 208 3.45 17.66 17.08
C THR A 208 3.49 16.16 17.37
N LEU A 209 3.49 15.78 18.65
CA LEU A 209 3.48 14.38 19.06
C LEU A 209 2.17 13.67 18.68
N GLY A 210 1.01 14.32 18.87
CA GLY A 210 -0.29 13.78 18.46
C GLY A 210 -0.35 13.47 16.95
N TRP A 211 0.11 14.41 16.12
CA TRP A 211 0.21 14.20 14.68
C TRP A 211 1.23 13.14 14.30
N ALA A 212 2.40 13.10 14.95
CA ALA A 212 3.39 12.04 14.70
C ALA A 212 2.81 10.64 14.97
N LEU A 213 2.04 10.47 16.05
CA LEU A 213 1.36 9.21 16.36
C LEU A 213 0.36 8.83 15.25
N ILE A 214 -0.44 9.78 14.76
CA ILE A 214 -1.41 9.53 13.68
C ILE A 214 -0.71 9.16 12.37
N ILE A 215 0.35 9.88 12.02
CA ILE A 215 1.11 9.64 10.80
C ILE A 215 1.72 8.23 10.81
N LEU A 216 2.25 7.79 11.94
CA LEU A 216 2.93 6.50 12.05
C LEU A 216 1.95 5.33 12.23
N LEU A 217 0.88 5.51 13.01
CA LEU A 217 0.01 4.43 13.45
C LEU A 217 -1.33 4.36 12.73
N THR A 218 -1.80 5.46 12.16
CA THR A 218 -3.17 5.56 11.63
C THR A 218 -3.20 5.71 10.12
N PHE A 219 -2.45 6.65 9.55
CA PHE A 219 -2.45 6.87 8.09
C PHE A 219 -2.13 5.61 7.27
N PRO A 220 -1.13 4.79 7.64
CA PRO A 220 -0.80 3.59 6.90
C PRO A 220 -1.92 2.55 6.89
N LEU A 221 -2.83 2.56 7.87
CA LEU A 221 -3.92 1.58 7.99
C LEU A 221 -4.95 1.68 6.87
N THR A 222 -5.12 2.87 6.28
CA THR A 222 -6.21 3.19 5.34
C THR A 222 -6.30 2.17 4.20
N TYR A 223 -5.20 1.97 3.46
CA TYR A 223 -5.21 1.15 2.25
C TYR A 223 -5.24 -0.36 2.52
N PRO A 224 -4.47 -0.91 3.48
CA PRO A 224 -4.58 -2.33 3.83
C PRO A 224 -5.96 -2.71 4.37
N VAL A 225 -6.63 -1.84 5.13
CA VAL A 225 -8.01 -2.07 5.58
C VAL A 225 -8.96 -2.01 4.39
N MET A 226 -8.86 -0.98 3.56
CA MET A 226 -9.68 -0.81 2.36
C MET A 226 -9.60 -2.02 1.42
N LEU A 227 -8.40 -2.50 1.11
CA LEU A 227 -8.19 -3.65 0.23
C LEU A 227 -8.79 -4.94 0.79
N ARG A 228 -8.68 -5.17 2.11
CA ARG A 228 -9.29 -6.34 2.77
C ARG A 228 -10.82 -6.27 2.72
N MET A 229 -11.40 -5.11 3.01
CA MET A 229 -12.85 -4.90 2.91
C MET A 229 -13.34 -5.09 1.47
N LEU A 230 -12.63 -4.50 0.49
CA LEU A 230 -12.94 -4.66 -0.92
C LEU A 230 -12.85 -6.12 -1.36
N LYS A 231 -11.77 -6.85 -1.03
CA LYS A 231 -11.64 -8.28 -1.37
C LYS A 231 -12.80 -9.11 -0.82
N CYS A 232 -13.18 -8.85 0.44
CA CYS A 232 -14.33 -9.49 1.07
C CYS A 232 -15.62 -9.23 0.28
N VAL A 233 -15.94 -7.96 -0.01
CA VAL A 233 -17.13 -7.61 -0.79
C VAL A 233 -17.06 -8.19 -2.21
N LEU A 234 -15.88 -8.18 -2.81
CA LEU A 234 -15.68 -8.66 -4.18
C LEU A 234 -15.93 -10.15 -4.33
N SER A 235 -15.74 -10.96 -3.28
CA SER A 235 -16.01 -12.41 -3.31
C SER A 235 -17.50 -12.79 -3.41
N PHE A 236 -18.44 -11.85 -3.24
CA PHE A 236 -19.88 -12.16 -3.25
C PHE A 236 -20.55 -12.10 -4.64
N GLY A 237 -19.83 -11.78 -5.73
CA GLY A 237 -20.40 -11.81 -7.11
C GLY A 237 -19.94 -10.64 -8.00
N ASP A 238 -20.79 -10.20 -8.94
CA ASP A 238 -20.49 -9.08 -9.87
C ASP A 238 -21.64 -8.06 -10.07
N GLY A 239 -22.60 -8.01 -9.13
CA GLY A 239 -23.83 -7.22 -9.23
C GLY A 239 -23.74 -5.74 -8.83
N LEU A 240 -24.83 -4.99 -9.06
CA LEU A 240 -24.93 -3.57 -8.68
C LEU A 240 -24.80 -3.39 -7.15
N ALA A 241 -25.45 -4.24 -6.36
CA ALA A 241 -25.38 -4.18 -4.90
C ALA A 241 -23.95 -4.30 -4.37
N GLN A 242 -23.15 -5.18 -4.98
CA GLN A 242 -21.74 -5.35 -4.64
C GLN A 242 -20.89 -4.14 -5.04
N ARG A 243 -21.18 -3.49 -6.18
CA ARG A 243 -20.51 -2.22 -6.55
C ARG A 243 -20.79 -1.12 -5.53
N SER A 244 -22.05 -0.98 -5.10
CA SER A 244 -22.44 -0.03 -4.06
C SER A 244 -21.78 -0.36 -2.72
N ALA A 245 -21.75 -1.63 -2.33
CA ALA A 245 -21.07 -2.08 -1.12
C ALA A 245 -19.56 -1.82 -1.17
N ALA A 246 -18.91 -2.05 -2.32
CA ALA A 246 -17.49 -1.80 -2.50
C ALA A 246 -17.16 -0.30 -2.44
N PHE A 247 -18.02 0.57 -2.99
CA PHE A 247 -17.90 2.01 -2.82
C PHE A 247 -18.04 2.42 -1.34
N LEU A 248 -19.03 1.87 -0.64
CA LEU A 248 -19.22 2.10 0.79
C LEU A 248 -18.01 1.62 1.62
N CYS A 249 -17.39 0.49 1.28
CA CYS A 249 -16.17 0.02 1.94
C CYS A 249 -15.00 1.01 1.82
N CYS A 250 -14.88 1.72 0.70
CA CYS A 250 -13.84 2.75 0.55
C CYS A 250 -14.06 3.89 1.54
N PHE A 251 -15.31 4.37 1.66
CA PHE A 251 -15.66 5.38 2.65
C PHE A 251 -15.45 4.89 4.08
N LEU A 252 -15.94 3.68 4.42
CA LEU A 252 -15.78 3.09 5.75
C LEU A 252 -14.31 2.88 6.14
N ALA A 253 -13.41 2.63 5.20
CA ALA A 253 -11.98 2.54 5.49
C ALA A 253 -11.36 3.90 5.86
N TYR A 254 -11.80 4.99 5.22
CA TYR A 254 -11.42 6.35 5.64
C TYR A 254 -12.02 6.69 7.00
N GLU A 255 -13.31 6.43 7.21
CA GLU A 255 -13.98 6.61 8.50
C GLU A 255 -13.26 5.87 9.63
N TYR A 256 -12.90 4.61 9.39
CA TYR A 256 -12.14 3.82 10.35
C TYR A 256 -10.78 4.45 10.70
N THR A 257 -10.08 4.99 9.71
CA THR A 257 -8.81 5.70 9.91
C THR A 257 -9.03 6.96 10.76
N TYR A 258 -10.07 7.74 10.49
CA TYR A 258 -10.40 8.91 11.30
C TYR A 258 -10.83 8.55 12.71
N MET A 259 -11.57 7.45 12.88
CA MET A 259 -11.91 6.91 14.20
C MET A 259 -10.64 6.58 14.99
N CYS A 260 -9.65 5.91 14.39
CA CYS A 260 -8.34 5.66 15.01
C CYS A 260 -7.63 6.97 15.40
N GLY A 261 -7.65 7.99 14.55
CA GLY A 261 -7.11 9.31 14.86
C GLY A 261 -7.84 10.00 16.02
N GLY A 262 -9.16 9.89 16.07
CA GLY A 262 -10.00 10.36 17.16
C GLY A 262 -9.70 9.65 18.49
N LEU A 263 -9.45 8.33 18.46
CA LEU A 263 -9.00 7.58 19.64
C LEU A 263 -7.64 8.08 20.14
N ILE A 264 -6.70 8.41 19.24
CA ILE A 264 -5.42 9.01 19.60
C ILE A 264 -5.66 10.35 20.29
N TRP A 265 -6.32 11.31 19.65
CA TRP A 265 -6.53 12.65 20.23
C TRP A 265 -7.36 12.63 21.50
N GLY A 266 -8.44 11.86 21.52
CA GLY A 266 -9.34 11.73 22.66
C GLY A 266 -8.68 11.12 23.89
N SER A 267 -7.65 10.28 23.72
CA SER A 267 -6.88 9.73 24.84
C SER A 267 -5.61 10.53 25.18
N TRP A 268 -4.94 11.09 24.16
CA TRP A 268 -3.70 11.86 24.30
C TRP A 268 -3.90 13.21 24.96
N LEU A 269 -4.87 14.02 24.50
CA LEU A 269 -5.06 15.38 25.01
C LEU A 269 -5.39 15.42 26.50
N PRO A 270 -6.35 14.62 27.02
CA PRO A 270 -6.60 14.57 28.45
C PRO A 270 -5.35 14.17 29.22
N ALA A 271 -4.64 13.12 28.77
CA ALA A 271 -3.46 12.60 29.46
C ALA A 271 -2.31 13.63 29.60
N VAL A 272 -2.22 14.58 28.66
CA VAL A 272 -1.23 15.68 28.71
C VAL A 272 -1.73 16.86 29.54
N GLN A 273 -3.02 17.21 29.43
CA GLN A 273 -3.60 18.39 30.09
C GLN A 273 -3.82 18.19 31.59
N ASP A 274 -4.32 17.02 32.00
CA ASP A 274 -4.69 16.70 33.37
C ASP A 274 -4.24 15.28 33.75
N PRO A 275 -2.92 15.06 33.86
CA PRO A 275 -2.35 13.73 33.95
C PRO A 275 -2.88 12.98 35.18
N SER A 276 -3.65 11.93 34.91
CA SER A 276 -4.14 10.98 35.92
C SER A 276 -3.77 9.56 35.54
N PRO A 277 -3.58 8.64 36.52
CA PRO A 277 -3.29 7.23 36.22
C PRO A 277 -4.33 6.58 35.29
N THR A 278 -5.59 6.96 35.44
CA THR A 278 -6.69 6.46 34.60
C THR A 278 -6.54 6.90 33.14
N GLN A 279 -6.28 8.18 32.88
CA GLN A 279 -6.10 8.68 31.52
C GLN A 279 -4.85 8.11 30.85
N LEU A 280 -3.75 7.99 31.60
CA LEU A 280 -2.54 7.33 31.11
C LEU A 280 -2.82 5.88 30.74
N THR A 281 -3.58 5.15 31.57
CA THR A 281 -3.98 3.77 31.28
C THR A 281 -4.81 3.69 29.99
N ILE A 282 -5.80 4.57 29.81
CA ILE A 282 -6.62 4.64 28.59
C ILE A 282 -5.72 4.89 27.36
N PHE A 283 -4.83 5.87 27.43
CA PHE A 283 -3.88 6.17 26.36
C PHE A 283 -3.00 4.97 26.01
N LEU A 284 -2.41 4.31 27.01
CA LEU A 284 -1.57 3.12 26.79
C LEU A 284 -2.35 1.96 26.16
N LEU A 285 -3.61 1.76 26.55
CA LEU A 285 -4.48 0.75 25.94
C LEU A 285 -4.75 1.07 24.45
N VAL A 286 -5.07 2.33 24.13
CA VAL A 286 -5.26 2.78 22.73
C VAL A 286 -3.99 2.59 21.91
N MET A 287 -2.82 3.00 22.43
CA MET A 287 -1.54 2.83 21.74
C MET A 287 -1.22 1.35 21.52
N THR A 288 -1.41 0.51 22.54
CA THR A 288 -1.16 -0.94 22.44
C THR A 288 -2.05 -1.58 21.36
N PHE A 289 -3.33 -1.19 21.32
CA PHE A 289 -4.27 -1.65 20.30
C PHE A 289 -3.81 -1.25 18.89
N LEU A 290 -3.50 0.03 18.66
CA LEU A 290 -3.10 0.53 17.34
C LEU A 290 -1.75 -0.03 16.86
N VAL A 291 -0.77 -0.19 17.77
CA VAL A 291 0.51 -0.82 17.47
C VAL A 291 0.32 -2.29 17.11
N THR A 292 -0.47 -3.03 17.89
CA THR A 292 -0.80 -4.42 17.60
C THR A 292 -1.47 -4.55 16.24
N GLN A 293 -2.40 -3.65 15.94
CA GLN A 293 -3.04 -3.60 14.63
C GLN A 293 -2.05 -3.36 13.49
N CYS A 294 -1.13 -2.39 13.62
CA CYS A 294 -0.09 -2.15 12.63
C CYS A 294 0.77 -3.40 12.43
N ILE A 295 1.23 -4.03 13.51
CA ILE A 295 2.02 -5.27 13.45
C ILE A 295 1.25 -6.38 12.74
N CYS A 296 -0.02 -6.58 13.08
CA CYS A 296 -0.87 -7.60 12.45
C CYS A 296 -1.07 -7.37 10.94
N LEU A 297 -1.18 -6.11 10.51
CA LEU A 297 -1.41 -5.77 9.10
C LEU A 297 -0.15 -5.79 8.26
N PHE A 298 1.01 -5.44 8.83
CA PHE A 298 2.27 -5.25 8.09
C PHE A 298 3.34 -6.31 8.37
N CYS A 299 3.57 -6.72 9.63
CA CYS A 299 4.69 -7.61 9.97
C CYS A 299 4.49 -9.07 9.53
N ARG A 300 3.24 -9.54 9.36
CA ARG A 300 2.97 -10.91 8.92
C ARG A 300 3.54 -11.20 7.53
N TRP A 301 3.59 -10.19 6.66
CA TRP A 301 4.08 -10.35 5.29
C TRP A 301 5.59 -10.17 5.17
N GLU A 302 6.16 -9.23 5.92
CA GLU A 302 7.59 -8.90 5.85
C GLU A 302 8.46 -10.10 6.27
N LYS A 303 8.04 -10.85 7.30
CA LYS A 303 8.73 -12.10 7.69
C LYS A 303 8.75 -13.15 6.59
N GLN A 304 7.71 -13.23 5.76
CA GLN A 304 7.62 -14.24 4.69
C GLN A 304 8.54 -13.91 3.50
N GLY A 305 8.83 -12.63 3.26
CA GLY A 305 9.81 -12.22 2.24
C GLY A 305 11.26 -12.19 2.75
N GLN A 306 11.49 -11.92 4.04
CA GLN A 306 12.82 -11.63 4.56
C GLN A 306 13.67 -12.90 4.82
N GLU A 307 13.06 -14.06 5.09
CA GLU A 307 13.79 -15.33 5.20
C GLU A 307 14.45 -15.76 3.87
N THR A 308 13.93 -15.29 2.73
CA THR A 308 14.47 -15.57 1.39
C THR A 308 15.27 -14.41 0.78
N LEU A 309 15.14 -13.19 1.31
CA LEU A 309 15.79 -11.96 0.80
C LEU A 309 17.02 -11.49 1.60
N SER A 310 17.54 -12.28 2.56
CA SER A 310 18.77 -11.95 3.30
C SER A 310 20.03 -11.83 2.42
N SER A 311 19.94 -12.10 1.12
CA SER A 311 20.91 -11.60 0.15
C SER A 311 20.52 -10.19 -0.27
N CYS A 312 21.19 -9.17 0.28
CA CYS A 312 21.23 -7.79 -0.21
C CYS A 312 21.77 -7.70 -1.65
N ARG A 313 21.15 -8.38 -2.60
CA ARG A 313 21.27 -8.03 -4.01
C ARG A 313 20.27 -6.92 -4.22
N CYS A 314 20.78 -5.68 -4.18
CA CYS A 314 20.22 -4.62 -5.00
C CYS A 314 19.74 -5.28 -6.30
N VAL A 315 18.49 -5.05 -6.68
CA VAL A 315 18.01 -5.35 -8.02
C VAL A 315 18.90 -4.54 -8.95
N LYS A 316 20.05 -5.11 -9.30
CA LYS A 316 20.91 -4.72 -10.40
C LYS A 316 19.95 -4.92 -11.55
N ARG A 317 19.31 -3.83 -11.98
CA ARG A 317 18.42 -3.76 -13.12
C ARG A 317 19.06 -4.65 -14.17
N GLN A 318 18.53 -5.86 -14.36
CA GLN A 318 18.92 -6.70 -15.47
C GLN A 318 18.32 -5.99 -16.66
N VAL A 319 19.01 -4.95 -17.11
CA VAL A 319 18.89 -4.48 -18.47
C VAL A 319 19.35 -5.70 -19.25
N ALA A 320 18.39 -6.49 -19.71
CA ALA A 320 18.61 -7.34 -20.86
C ALA A 320 19.00 -6.38 -21.97
N THR A 321 20.28 -6.05 -22.06
CA THR A 321 20.87 -5.55 -23.29
C THR A 321 20.67 -6.70 -24.26
N TYR A 322 19.56 -6.64 -25.00
CA TYR A 322 19.43 -7.33 -26.28
C TYR A 322 20.65 -6.88 -27.07
N GLN A 323 21.70 -7.70 -27.06
CA GLN A 323 22.65 -7.63 -28.17
C GLN A 323 21.83 -8.05 -29.38
N PRO A 324 21.61 -7.16 -30.36
CA PRO A 324 21.02 -7.59 -31.61
C PRO A 324 21.88 -8.75 -32.11
N ILE A 325 21.24 -9.88 -32.37
CA ILE A 325 21.90 -11.02 -32.98
C ILE A 325 22.42 -10.51 -34.33
N ASP A 326 23.73 -10.32 -34.45
CA ASP A 326 24.44 -9.88 -35.66
C ASP A 326 24.36 -10.92 -36.82
N ALA A 327 23.45 -11.89 -36.76
CA ALA A 327 23.28 -12.95 -37.75
C ALA A 327 22.58 -12.51 -39.05
N LEU A 328 22.40 -11.21 -39.28
CA LEU A 328 21.79 -10.67 -40.51
C LEU A 328 22.76 -9.87 -41.39
N ARG A 329 24.07 -10.10 -41.25
CA ARG A 329 25.08 -9.44 -42.10
C ARG A 329 25.28 -10.07 -43.49
N ASP A 330 24.66 -11.21 -43.79
CA ASP A 330 24.87 -11.93 -45.05
C ASP A 330 23.62 -12.03 -45.95
N LEU A 331 22.59 -11.21 -45.74
CA LEU A 331 21.51 -11.12 -46.72
C LEU A 331 21.91 -10.17 -47.86
N PRO A 332 21.91 -10.63 -49.12
CA PRO A 332 22.27 -9.81 -50.27
C PRO A 332 21.31 -8.63 -50.39
N SER A 333 21.87 -7.43 -50.48
CA SER A 333 21.15 -6.18 -50.72
C SER A 333 20.32 -6.30 -52.00
N ALA A 334 19.01 -6.52 -51.86
CA ALA A 334 18.08 -6.35 -52.96
C ALA A 334 17.98 -4.86 -53.29
N SER A 335 18.68 -4.45 -54.35
CA SER A 335 18.55 -3.11 -54.94
C SER A 335 17.14 -2.97 -55.52
N PHE A 336 16.26 -2.27 -54.80
CA PHE A 336 14.98 -1.82 -55.36
C PHE A 336 15.26 -0.65 -56.32
N ASN A 337 15.05 -0.92 -57.61
CA ASN A 337 15.14 0.07 -58.66
C ASN A 337 13.78 0.80 -58.73
N GLU A 338 13.70 2.00 -58.14
CA GLU A 338 12.55 2.88 -58.32
C GLU A 338 12.63 3.54 -59.70
N SER A 339 11.92 2.99 -60.67
CA SER A 339 11.61 3.65 -61.93
C SER A 339 10.16 3.41 -62.30
N LEU A 340 9.30 4.40 -62.06
CA LEU A 340 8.01 4.67 -62.71
C LEU A 340 7.62 6.11 -62.32
N GLN A 341 7.61 7.09 -63.24
CA GLN A 341 6.60 7.40 -64.26
C GLN A 341 5.20 7.62 -63.70
#